data_AF-A0A924TQ62-F1
#
_entry.id   AF-A0A924TQ62-F1
#
_cell.length_a   1.000
_cell.length_b   1.000
_cell.length_c   1.000
_cell.angle_alpha   90.00
_cell.angle_beta   90.00
_cell.angle_gamma   90.00
#
_symmetry.space_group_name_H-M   'P 1'
#
loop_
_entity.id
_entity.type
_entity.pdbx_description
1 polymer ?
#
loop_
_entity_poly.entity_id
_entity_poly.type
_entity_poly.pdbx_seq_one_letter_code
_entity_poly.pdbx_strand_id
1 'polypeptide(L)'
;MSAQRGVGPENDTEALDVFSSPLGGMRLIEASAGTGKTWNICGLYLRLLLERQLTVQQILVVTFTKAASAELRERVRQRIVEVLAGLRAAPGDRAASDPFVAGLLSRLRNGLGLADADADAHAVLALQQALQTFDEAAIFTIHGFCQRALADTPFAARLPLVQTLLADDSALRLETVHDFWRREVASAQADPALVAHLLACGDSPEHYARLLQRQLARPLSRLIWPTGIDAPIEPGAAAAAVASAFSTACGLWRADAATITDTLLAGLRQLNGTTYRKDGVLTAQAGWAAVLAGTQPPASTPALPPKLALFGSSALAARAKKGCAPPAHAFFDAAQALLDALAGQQ
;
A
#
# COMPACT_ATOMS: atom_id res chain seq x y z
N MET A 1 -15.22 31.97 -6.33
CA MET A 1 -13.81 32.32 -6.60
C MET A 1 -13.18 31.15 -7.35
N SER A 2 -13.21 31.23 -8.68
CA SER A 2 -12.65 30.21 -9.57
C SER A 2 -11.14 30.37 -9.64
N ALA A 3 -10.39 29.36 -9.20
CA ALA A 3 -8.95 29.32 -9.34
C ALA A 3 -8.60 28.97 -10.79
N GLN A 4 -8.14 29.98 -11.54
CA GLN A 4 -7.49 29.80 -12.83
C GLN A 4 -6.20 28.98 -12.62
N ARG A 5 -6.14 27.78 -13.21
CA ARG A 5 -4.87 27.07 -13.40
C ARG A 5 -4.08 27.85 -14.44
N GLY A 6 -3.00 28.49 -14.02
CA GLY A 6 -2.00 29.04 -14.91
C GLY A 6 -1.38 27.91 -15.73
N VAL A 7 -1.60 27.92 -17.03
CA VAL A 7 -0.88 27.12 -18.01
C VAL A 7 0.51 27.76 -18.11
N GLY A 8 1.54 27.06 -17.61
CA GLY A 8 2.94 27.43 -17.82
C GLY A 8 3.32 27.32 -19.30
N PRO A 9 4.41 27.98 -19.74
CA PRO A 9 4.77 28.05 -21.16
C PRO A 9 5.03 26.64 -21.71
N GLU A 10 4.57 26.40 -22.93
CA GLU A 10 4.91 25.22 -23.72
C GLU A 10 6.44 25.11 -23.80
N ASN A 11 7.02 24.12 -23.11
CA ASN A 11 8.44 23.82 -23.22
C ASN A 11 8.66 23.12 -24.56
N ASP A 12 9.21 23.85 -25.54
CA ASP A 12 10.01 23.23 -26.60
C ASP A 12 11.17 22.50 -25.92
N THR A 13 11.04 21.19 -25.75
CA THR A 13 12.09 20.34 -25.18
C THR A 13 13.21 20.18 -26.21
N GLU A 14 14.09 21.18 -26.27
CA GLU A 14 15.31 21.10 -27.07
C GLU A 14 16.14 19.89 -26.63
N ALA A 15 16.61 19.11 -27.60
CA ALA A 15 17.39 17.91 -27.30
C ALA A 15 18.67 18.29 -26.54
N LEU A 16 18.95 17.60 -25.42
CA LEU A 16 20.12 17.88 -24.61
C LEU A 16 21.40 17.67 -25.42
N ASP A 17 22.14 18.76 -25.68
CA ASP A 17 23.54 18.67 -26.05
C ASP A 17 24.40 18.56 -24.78
N VAL A 18 24.87 17.34 -24.53
CA VAL A 18 25.68 17.01 -23.35
C VAL A 18 26.98 17.81 -23.29
N PHE A 19 27.53 18.25 -24.42
CA PHE A 19 28.84 18.90 -24.47
C PHE A 19 28.75 20.41 -24.24
N SER A 20 27.63 21.05 -24.58
CA SER A 20 27.41 22.49 -24.34
C SER A 20 26.56 22.79 -23.10
N SER A 21 25.86 21.80 -22.54
CA SER A 21 24.98 22.01 -21.37
C SER A 21 25.72 22.67 -20.19
N PRO A 22 25.13 23.68 -19.53
CA PRO A 22 25.71 24.27 -18.33
C PRO A 22 25.81 23.26 -17.18
N LEU A 23 26.95 23.28 -16.46
CA LEU A 23 27.24 22.36 -15.35
C LEU A 23 26.81 22.89 -13.96
N GLY A 24 26.00 23.95 -13.93
CA GLY A 24 25.56 24.59 -12.68
C GLY A 24 24.08 24.95 -12.71
N GLY A 25 23.51 25.12 -11.52
CA GLY A 25 22.09 25.38 -11.32
C GLY A 25 21.24 24.11 -11.36
N MET A 26 19.91 24.29 -11.26
CA MET A 26 18.95 23.20 -11.36
C MET A 26 18.54 23.01 -12.83
N ARG A 27 18.59 21.77 -13.30
CA ARG A 27 18.22 21.39 -14.67
C ARG A 27 17.29 20.18 -14.62
N LEU A 28 16.22 20.25 -15.40
CA LEU A 28 15.33 19.12 -15.67
C LEU A 28 15.61 18.62 -17.08
N ILE A 29 15.99 17.35 -17.21
CA ILE A 29 16.27 16.71 -18.50
C ILE A 29 15.21 15.64 -18.71
N GLU A 30 14.35 15.84 -19.70
CA GLU A 30 13.40 14.82 -20.14
C GLU A 30 14.10 13.84 -21.08
N ALA A 31 13.93 12.55 -20.82
CA ALA A 31 14.55 11.52 -21.64
C ALA A 31 13.64 10.29 -21.71
N SER A 32 13.30 9.87 -22.92
CA SER A 32 12.48 8.68 -23.20
C SER A 32 13.34 7.41 -23.25
N ALA A 33 12.73 6.25 -23.45
CA ALA A 33 13.49 5.02 -23.68
C ALA A 33 14.36 5.15 -24.93
N GLY A 34 15.62 4.72 -24.85
CA GLY A 34 16.54 4.74 -26.00
C GLY A 34 17.19 6.10 -26.32
N THR A 35 16.88 7.19 -25.61
CA THR A 35 17.42 8.54 -25.92
C THR A 35 18.80 8.83 -25.30
N GLY A 36 19.60 7.79 -25.04
CA GLY A 36 20.97 7.99 -24.55
C GLY A 36 21.09 8.50 -23.10
N LYS A 37 20.14 8.24 -22.20
CA LYS A 37 20.20 8.65 -20.78
C LYS A 37 21.55 8.39 -20.12
N THR A 38 22.01 7.15 -20.17
CA THR A 38 23.29 6.74 -19.59
C THR A 38 24.46 7.43 -20.29
N TRP A 39 24.39 7.61 -21.61
CA TRP A 39 25.41 8.30 -22.40
C TRP A 39 25.53 9.77 -21.97
N ASN A 40 24.40 10.46 -21.78
CA ASN A 40 24.34 11.84 -21.28
C ASN A 40 24.88 11.96 -19.85
N ILE A 41 24.50 11.04 -18.95
CA ILE A 41 25.01 11.04 -17.58
C ILE A 41 26.53 10.87 -17.56
N CYS A 42 27.09 9.94 -18.33
CA CYS A 42 28.54 9.77 -18.43
C CYS A 42 29.20 11.06 -18.96
N GLY A 43 28.64 11.70 -19.98
CA GLY A 43 29.15 12.96 -20.51
C GLY A 43 29.18 14.06 -19.46
N LEU A 44 28.08 14.29 -18.75
CA LEU A 44 28.02 15.28 -17.67
C LEU A 44 29.01 14.95 -16.54
N TYR A 45 29.13 13.67 -16.17
CA TYR A 45 30.06 13.23 -15.12
C TYR A 45 31.51 13.53 -15.49
N LEU A 46 31.95 13.17 -16.70
CA LEU A 46 33.31 13.44 -17.15
C LEU A 46 33.56 14.94 -17.32
N ARG A 47 32.57 15.71 -17.77
CA ARG A 47 32.68 17.17 -17.83
C ARG A 47 32.81 17.79 -16.44
N LEU A 48 32.17 17.25 -15.40
CA LEU A 48 32.38 17.71 -14.02
C LEU A 48 33.78 17.38 -13.50
N LEU A 49 34.33 16.21 -13.82
CA LEU A 49 35.73 15.88 -13.50
C LEU A 49 36.71 16.84 -14.18
N LEU A 50 36.48 17.15 -15.46
CA LEU A 50 37.44 17.86 -16.30
C LEU A 50 37.29 19.39 -16.26
N GLU A 51 36.07 19.92 -16.37
CA GLU A 51 35.81 21.38 -16.42
C GLU A 51 35.68 21.98 -15.01
N ARG A 52 35.24 21.20 -14.01
CA ARG A 52 35.06 21.67 -12.63
C ARG A 52 36.08 21.13 -11.65
N GLN A 53 36.96 20.21 -12.08
CA GLN A 53 38.00 19.61 -11.25
C GLN A 53 37.44 18.96 -9.98
N LEU A 54 36.22 18.43 -10.06
CA LEU A 54 35.62 17.71 -8.95
C LEU A 54 36.23 16.31 -8.85
N THR A 55 36.36 15.80 -7.64
CA THR A 55 36.72 14.40 -7.42
C THR A 55 35.50 13.49 -7.58
N VAL A 56 35.72 12.18 -7.73
CA VAL A 56 34.64 11.19 -7.90
C VAL A 56 33.70 11.10 -6.68
N GLN A 57 34.18 11.49 -5.49
CA GLN A 57 33.39 11.58 -4.26
C GLN A 57 32.52 12.84 -4.21
N GLN A 58 32.89 13.89 -4.97
CA GLN A 58 32.18 15.17 -5.01
C GLN A 58 31.04 15.19 -6.04
N ILE A 59 30.90 14.14 -6.87
CA ILE A 59 29.85 14.02 -7.88
C ILE A 59 28.85 12.94 -7.45
N LEU A 60 27.74 13.36 -6.84
CA LEU A 60 26.68 12.45 -6.41
C LEU A 60 25.77 12.07 -7.58
N VAL A 61 25.64 10.76 -7.82
CA VAL A 61 24.68 10.19 -8.75
C VAL A 61 23.82 9.16 -8.03
N VAL A 62 22.49 9.35 -8.02
CA VAL A 62 21.55 8.44 -7.37
C VAL A 62 20.60 7.80 -8.38
N THR A 63 20.35 6.50 -8.23
CA THR A 63 19.40 5.74 -9.05
C THR A 63 18.44 4.91 -8.21
N PHE A 64 17.42 4.33 -8.83
CA PHE A 64 16.37 3.59 -8.10
C PHE A 64 16.80 2.17 -7.69
N THR A 65 17.53 1.46 -8.55
CA THR A 65 17.86 0.05 -8.35
C THR A 65 19.36 -0.18 -8.21
N LYS A 66 19.74 -1.20 -7.42
CA LYS A 66 21.14 -1.61 -7.26
C LYS A 66 21.80 -1.97 -8.60
N ALA A 67 21.07 -2.66 -9.47
CA ALA A 67 21.53 -3.03 -10.80
C ALA A 67 21.83 -1.80 -11.66
N ALA A 68 20.94 -0.80 -11.67
CA ALA A 68 21.18 0.44 -12.42
C ALA A 68 22.36 1.24 -11.86
N SER A 69 22.54 1.29 -10.54
CA SER A 69 23.74 1.92 -9.94
C SER A 69 25.02 1.20 -10.36
N ALA A 70 25.02 -0.14 -10.37
CA ALA A 70 26.19 -0.94 -10.77
C ALA A 70 26.53 -0.77 -12.26
N GLU A 71 25.53 -0.88 -13.14
CA GLU A 71 25.71 -0.64 -14.59
C GLU A 71 26.25 0.78 -14.82
N LEU A 72 25.68 1.79 -14.17
CA LEU A 72 26.12 3.17 -14.35
C LEU A 72 27.56 3.37 -13.85
N ARG A 73 27.94 2.76 -12.73
CA ARG A 73 29.32 2.79 -12.22
C ARG A 73 30.30 2.21 -13.22
N GLU A 74 29.98 1.05 -13.80
CA GLU A 74 30.79 0.42 -14.84
C GLU A 74 30.89 1.29 -16.09
N ARG A 75 29.76 1.84 -16.56
CA ARG A 75 29.69 2.73 -17.73
C ARG A 75 30.56 3.98 -17.55
N VAL A 76 30.51 4.63 -16.39
CA VAL A 76 31.32 5.83 -16.10
C VAL A 76 32.81 5.46 -16.07
N ARG A 77 33.18 4.37 -15.38
CA ARG A 77 34.58 3.89 -15.32
C ARG A 77 35.12 3.61 -16.73
N GLN A 78 34.35 2.89 -17.53
CA GLN A 78 34.71 2.52 -18.88
C GLN A 78 34.90 3.76 -19.77
N ARG A 79 34.01 4.75 -19.65
CA ARG A 79 34.14 6.03 -20.37
C ARG A 79 35.38 6.82 -19.97
N ILE A 80 35.77 6.80 -18.70
CA ILE A 80 37.04 7.41 -18.27
C ILE A 80 38.23 6.72 -18.94
N VAL A 81 38.24 5.38 -19.01
CA VAL A 81 39.30 4.60 -19.67
C VAL A 81 39.37 4.91 -21.16
N GLU A 82 38.23 4.97 -21.85
CA GLU A 82 38.15 5.25 -23.29
C GLU A 82 38.65 6.66 -23.63
N VAL A 83 38.27 7.66 -22.83
CA VAL A 83 38.74 9.04 -23.01
C VAL A 83 40.24 9.15 -22.73
N LEU A 84 40.74 8.47 -21.69
CA LEU A 84 42.18 8.40 -21.40
C LEU A 84 42.96 7.75 -22.55
N ALA A 85 42.41 6.70 -23.15
CA ALA A 85 43.00 6.06 -24.33
C ALA A 85 43.00 7.00 -25.54
N GLY A 86 41.91 7.73 -25.77
CA GLY A 86 41.81 8.76 -26.81
C GLY A 86 42.82 9.90 -26.65
N LEU A 87 43.08 10.35 -25.41
CA LEU A 87 44.10 11.36 -25.09
C LEU A 87 45.54 10.89 -25.34
N ARG A 88 45.78 9.57 -25.29
CA ARG A 88 47.11 8.97 -25.47
C ARG A 88 47.36 8.45 -26.88
N ALA A 89 46.31 8.37 -27.69
CA ALA A 89 46.37 7.85 -29.04
C ALA A 89 47.17 8.79 -29.95
N ALA A 90 47.92 8.21 -30.90
CA ALA A 90 48.61 9.01 -31.90
C ALA A 90 47.58 9.61 -32.89
N PRO A 91 47.90 10.73 -33.57
CA PRO A 91 47.03 11.25 -34.64
C PRO A 91 46.78 10.18 -35.71
N GLY A 92 45.52 9.75 -35.87
CA GLY A 92 45.10 8.72 -36.83
C GLY A 92 44.76 7.33 -36.24
N ASP A 93 44.91 7.14 -34.92
CA ASP A 93 44.51 5.89 -34.26
C ASP A 93 42.99 5.69 -34.17
N ARG A 94 42.53 4.44 -34.28
CA ARG A 94 41.10 4.08 -34.22
C ARG A 94 40.42 4.43 -32.89
N ALA A 95 41.18 4.58 -31.80
CA ALA A 95 40.64 5.03 -30.51
C ALA A 95 40.06 6.46 -30.58
N ALA A 96 40.50 7.27 -31.55
CA ALA A 96 39.94 8.60 -31.83
C ALA A 96 38.59 8.56 -32.60
N SER A 97 38.08 7.38 -32.95
CA SER A 97 36.86 7.23 -33.77
C SER A 97 35.55 7.23 -32.96
N ASP A 98 35.57 7.16 -31.63
CA ASP A 98 34.34 7.25 -30.82
C ASP A 98 33.82 8.69 -30.81
N PRO A 99 32.60 8.95 -31.33
CA PRO A 99 32.00 10.29 -31.32
C PRO A 99 31.91 10.93 -29.94
N PHE A 100 31.73 10.13 -28.88
CA PHE A 100 31.69 10.62 -27.51
C PHE A 100 33.05 11.20 -27.10
N VAL A 101 34.12 10.45 -27.35
CA VAL A 101 35.49 10.86 -27.01
C VAL A 101 35.86 12.10 -27.81
N ALA A 102 35.62 12.09 -29.13
CA ALA A 102 35.89 13.24 -30.00
C ALA A 102 35.12 14.49 -29.55
N GLY A 103 33.83 14.36 -29.21
CA GLY A 103 33.01 15.47 -28.72
C GLY A 103 33.50 16.03 -27.39
N LEU A 104 33.85 15.16 -26.43
CA LEU A 104 34.34 15.59 -25.12
C LEU A 104 35.69 16.29 -25.21
N LEU A 105 36.64 15.76 -25.99
CA LEU A 105 37.95 16.37 -26.18
C LEU A 105 37.84 17.73 -26.90
N SER A 106 36.97 17.81 -27.90
CA SER A 106 36.68 19.08 -28.58
C SER A 106 36.11 20.11 -27.61
N ARG A 107 35.18 19.69 -26.74
CA ARG A 107 34.63 20.58 -25.69
C ARG A 107 35.68 21.04 -24.70
N LEU A 108 36.55 20.14 -24.25
CA LEU A 108 37.61 20.43 -23.29
C LEU A 108 38.59 21.48 -23.84
N ARG A 109 39.13 21.24 -25.03
CA ARG A 109 40.12 22.10 -25.69
C ARG A 109 39.57 23.51 -25.95
N ASN A 110 38.31 23.60 -26.36
CA ASN A 110 37.64 24.88 -26.56
C ASN A 110 37.17 25.56 -25.27
N GLY A 111 37.03 24.81 -24.17
CA GLY A 111 36.35 25.27 -22.94
C GLY A 111 37.27 25.81 -21.86
N LEU A 112 38.52 25.34 -21.78
CA LEU A 112 39.46 25.68 -20.71
C LEU A 112 40.30 26.94 -20.99
N GLY A 113 40.30 27.46 -22.21
CA GLY A 113 41.14 28.60 -22.60
C GLY A 113 42.65 28.30 -22.51
N LEU A 114 43.01 27.02 -22.52
CA LEU A 114 44.38 26.51 -22.52
C LEU A 114 44.80 26.14 -23.94
N ALA A 115 46.11 26.02 -24.18
CA ALA A 115 46.60 25.36 -25.37
C ALA A 115 46.19 23.87 -25.35
N ASP A 116 45.93 23.29 -26.52
CA ASP A 116 45.45 21.90 -26.64
C ASP A 116 46.31 20.90 -25.85
N ALA A 117 47.64 21.05 -25.91
CA ALA A 117 48.58 20.17 -25.20
C ALA A 117 48.44 20.26 -23.67
N ASP A 118 48.21 21.47 -23.14
CA ASP A 118 48.03 21.70 -21.70
C ASP A 118 46.67 21.19 -21.22
N ALA A 119 45.61 21.39 -22.03
CA ALA A 119 44.28 20.86 -21.76
C ALA A 119 44.29 19.32 -21.73
N ASP A 120 44.95 18.70 -22.70
CA ASP A 120 45.08 17.24 -22.77
C ASP A 120 45.88 16.69 -21.58
N ALA A 121 47.01 17.32 -21.23
CA ALA A 121 47.81 16.93 -20.06
C ALA A 121 47.03 17.05 -18.75
N HIS A 122 46.26 18.13 -18.60
CA HIS A 122 45.37 18.34 -17.45
C HIS A 122 44.32 17.24 -17.35
N ALA A 123 43.67 16.89 -18.47
CA ALA A 123 42.67 15.83 -18.50
C ALA A 123 43.26 14.46 -18.18
N VAL A 124 44.45 14.14 -18.71
CA VAL A 124 45.13 12.88 -18.37
C VAL A 124 45.33 12.76 -16.87
N LEU A 125 45.84 13.80 -16.21
CA LEU A 125 46.05 13.79 -14.76
C LEU A 125 44.75 13.61 -13.99
N ALA A 126 43.71 14.39 -14.31
CA ALA A 126 42.42 14.33 -13.64
C ALA A 126 41.74 12.97 -13.80
N LEU A 127 41.76 12.39 -15.01
CA LEU A 127 41.16 11.08 -15.27
C LEU A 127 41.95 9.93 -14.63
N GLN A 128 43.28 10.02 -14.55
CA GLN A 128 44.09 9.05 -13.82
C GLN A 128 43.79 9.06 -12.32
N GLN A 129 43.69 10.24 -11.70
CA GLN A 129 43.30 10.37 -10.30
C GLN A 129 41.88 9.84 -10.06
N ALA A 130 40.95 10.16 -10.96
CA ALA A 130 39.59 9.64 -10.90
C ALA A 130 39.54 8.11 -10.97
N LEU A 131 40.37 7.47 -11.81
CA LEU A 131 40.46 6.00 -11.89
C LEU A 131 41.07 5.37 -10.63
N GLN A 132 42.10 6.00 -10.06
CA GLN A 132 42.76 5.50 -8.84
C GLN A 132 41.83 5.50 -7.63
N THR A 133 40.92 6.48 -7.56
CA THR A 133 39.97 6.64 -6.45
C THR A 133 38.55 6.20 -6.82
N PHE A 134 38.36 5.55 -7.97
CA PHE A 134 37.03 5.32 -8.53
C PHE A 134 36.12 4.44 -7.68
N ASP A 135 36.70 3.55 -6.87
CA ASP A 135 35.92 2.68 -5.99
C ASP A 135 35.14 3.51 -4.95
N GLU A 136 35.63 4.71 -4.61
CA GLU A 136 34.98 5.68 -3.73
C GLU A 136 33.94 6.57 -4.44
N ALA A 137 33.66 6.37 -5.73
CA ALA A 137 32.73 7.21 -6.48
C ALA A 137 31.33 7.26 -5.84
N ALA A 138 30.75 8.45 -5.74
CA ALA A 138 29.46 8.68 -5.11
C ALA A 138 28.27 8.30 -6.02
N ILE A 139 28.27 7.07 -6.53
CA ILE A 139 27.21 6.50 -7.37
C ILE A 139 26.43 5.46 -6.55
N PHE A 140 25.21 5.77 -6.15
CA PHE A 140 24.44 4.98 -5.19
C PHE A 140 22.99 4.76 -5.64
N THR A 141 22.29 3.88 -4.93
CA THR A 141 20.83 3.97 -4.89
C THR A 141 20.40 5.13 -3.98
N ILE A 142 19.16 5.62 -4.12
CA ILE A 142 18.60 6.63 -3.19
C ILE A 142 18.78 6.17 -1.73
N HIS A 143 18.41 4.93 -1.41
CA HIS A 143 18.56 4.37 -0.06
C HIS A 143 20.02 4.28 0.39
N GLY A 144 20.93 3.85 -0.50
CA GLY A 144 22.36 3.78 -0.20
C GLY A 144 22.97 5.14 0.12
N PHE A 145 22.56 6.18 -0.62
CA PHE A 145 22.96 7.55 -0.33
C PHE A 145 22.42 8.02 1.02
N CYS A 146 21.13 7.83 1.29
CA CYS A 146 20.53 8.22 2.58
C CYS A 146 21.21 7.52 3.75
N GLN A 147 21.48 6.22 3.64
CA GLN A 147 22.18 5.46 4.67
C GLN A 147 23.59 6.01 4.92
N ARG A 148 24.34 6.31 3.86
CA ARG A 148 25.68 6.90 3.98
C ARG A 148 25.63 8.28 4.63
N ALA A 149 24.71 9.15 4.20
CA ALA A 149 24.54 10.48 4.75
C ALA A 149 24.22 10.46 6.26
N LEU A 150 23.37 9.52 6.69
CA LEU A 150 23.05 9.32 8.11
C LEU A 150 24.26 8.78 8.90
N ALA A 151 25.02 7.85 8.32
CA ALA A 151 26.23 7.29 8.94
C ALA A 151 27.37 8.31 9.07
N ASP A 152 27.47 9.26 8.15
CA ASP A 152 28.49 10.33 8.17
C ASP A 152 28.11 11.47 9.15
N THR A 153 26.84 11.54 9.60
CA THR A 153 26.34 12.61 10.49
C THR A 153 25.51 12.12 11.69
N PRO A 154 25.95 11.10 12.45
CA PRO A 154 25.12 10.44 13.46
C PRO A 154 24.70 11.39 14.60
N PHE A 155 25.58 12.31 15.01
CA PHE A 155 25.29 13.28 16.07
C PHE A 155 24.21 14.29 15.67
N ALA A 156 24.30 14.82 14.44
CA ALA A 156 23.30 15.75 13.91
C ALA A 156 21.94 15.05 13.73
N ALA A 157 21.97 13.80 13.28
CA ALA A 157 20.78 12.97 13.10
C ALA A 157 20.21 12.39 14.42
N ARG A 158 20.92 12.55 15.55
CA ARG A 158 20.60 11.92 16.85
C ARG A 158 20.41 10.40 16.74
N LEU A 159 21.21 9.77 15.89
CA LEU A 159 21.16 8.33 15.65
C LEU A 159 22.27 7.62 16.42
N PRO A 160 22.04 6.35 16.83
CA PRO A 160 23.11 5.51 17.33
C PRO A 160 24.25 5.41 16.32
N LEU A 161 25.51 5.34 16.82
CA LEU A 161 26.71 5.18 15.98
C LEU A 161 26.68 3.89 15.15
N VAL A 162 26.07 2.83 15.70
CA VAL A 162 25.91 1.55 15.02
C VAL A 162 24.43 1.32 14.79
N GLN A 163 24.06 1.18 13.52
CA GLN A 163 22.70 0.85 13.10
C GLN A 163 22.72 -0.43 12.27
N THR A 164 21.82 -1.35 12.58
CA THR A 164 21.58 -2.55 11.80
C THR A 164 20.37 -2.34 10.92
N LEU A 165 20.54 -2.47 9.61
CA LEU A 165 19.42 -2.42 8.67
C LEU A 165 18.60 -3.70 8.79
N LEU A 166 17.35 -3.57 9.22
CA LEU A 166 16.39 -4.67 9.20
C LEU A 166 15.69 -4.71 7.83
N ALA A 167 15.99 -5.74 7.04
CA ALA A 167 15.44 -5.87 5.68
C ALA A 167 13.98 -6.39 5.67
N ASP A 168 13.63 -7.21 6.67
CA ASP A 168 12.26 -7.69 6.88
C ASP A 168 11.87 -7.53 8.34
N ASP A 169 10.88 -6.67 8.57
CA ASP A 169 10.27 -6.35 9.85
C ASP A 169 8.95 -7.13 10.08
N SER A 170 8.68 -8.18 9.29
CA SER A 170 7.47 -9.01 9.41
C SER A 170 7.26 -9.59 10.81
N ALA A 171 8.32 -10.12 11.43
CA ALA A 171 8.27 -10.68 12.78
C ALA A 171 7.90 -9.62 13.83
N LEU A 172 8.50 -8.42 13.75
CA LEU A 172 8.21 -7.32 14.69
C LEU A 172 6.78 -6.80 14.55
N ARG A 173 6.28 -6.70 13.31
CA ARG A 173 4.88 -6.32 13.09
C ARG A 173 3.93 -7.37 13.66
N LEU A 174 4.22 -8.65 13.45
CA LEU A 174 3.39 -9.74 13.97
C LEU A 174 3.40 -9.76 15.50
N GLU A 175 4.57 -9.57 16.13
CA GLU A 175 4.69 -9.42 17.58
C GLU A 175 3.85 -8.25 18.11
N THR A 176 3.95 -7.08 17.47
CA THR A 176 3.15 -5.89 17.83
C THR A 176 1.65 -6.17 17.78
N VAL A 177 1.22 -6.90 16.75
CA VAL A 177 -0.18 -7.27 16.58
C VAL A 177 -0.63 -8.33 17.57
N HIS A 178 0.21 -9.31 17.90
CA HIS A 178 -0.09 -10.26 18.96
C HIS A 178 -0.23 -9.57 20.32
N ASP A 179 0.60 -8.58 20.61
CA ASP A 179 0.48 -7.76 21.82
C ASP A 179 -0.86 -7.02 21.88
N PHE A 180 -1.24 -6.37 20.77
CA PHE A 180 -2.55 -5.75 20.63
C PHE A 180 -3.68 -6.77 20.82
N TRP A 181 -3.61 -7.91 20.14
CA TRP A 181 -4.63 -8.94 20.20
C TRP A 181 -4.82 -9.49 21.61
N ARG A 182 -3.72 -9.71 22.35
CA ARG A 182 -3.78 -10.16 23.75
C ARG A 182 -4.43 -9.15 24.69
N ARG A 183 -4.20 -7.85 24.45
CA ARG A 183 -4.69 -6.76 25.32
C ARG A 183 -6.12 -6.34 25.02
N GLU A 184 -6.50 -6.32 23.74
CA GLU A 184 -7.77 -5.73 23.30
C GLU A 184 -8.81 -6.77 22.88
N VAL A 185 -8.38 -7.92 22.32
CA VAL A 185 -9.30 -8.93 21.77
C VAL A 185 -9.44 -10.14 22.69
N ALA A 186 -8.33 -10.69 23.18
CA ALA A 186 -8.30 -11.85 24.04
C ALA A 186 -8.26 -11.49 25.55
N SER A 187 -8.59 -10.24 25.90
CA SER A 187 -8.66 -9.81 27.29
C SER A 187 -10.00 -10.16 27.92
N ALA A 188 -10.02 -10.30 29.24
CA ALA A 188 -11.24 -10.55 29.99
C ALA A 188 -12.25 -9.38 29.94
N GLN A 189 -11.81 -8.21 29.47
CA GLN A 189 -12.62 -6.99 29.35
C GLN A 189 -13.18 -6.79 27.93
N ALA A 190 -12.77 -7.62 26.96
CA ALA A 190 -13.27 -7.53 25.59
C ALA A 190 -14.77 -7.85 25.53
N ASP A 191 -15.51 -7.08 24.71
CA ASP A 191 -16.93 -7.33 24.49
C ASP A 191 -17.12 -8.71 23.83
N PRO A 192 -17.87 -9.64 24.44
CA PRO A 192 -18.14 -10.95 23.87
C PRO A 192 -18.74 -10.89 22.45
N ALA A 193 -19.54 -9.86 22.14
CA ALA A 193 -20.12 -9.68 20.81
C ALA A 193 -19.04 -9.39 19.75
N LEU A 194 -18.07 -8.54 20.09
CA LEU A 194 -16.93 -8.25 19.23
C LEU A 194 -16.08 -9.50 19.00
N VAL A 195 -15.75 -10.24 20.07
CA VAL A 195 -14.95 -11.48 19.97
C VAL A 195 -15.65 -12.51 19.08
N ALA A 196 -16.95 -12.71 19.28
CA ALA A 196 -17.71 -13.65 18.47
C ALA A 196 -17.85 -13.20 17.01
N HIS A 197 -17.94 -11.90 16.74
CA HIS A 197 -17.90 -11.36 15.37
C HIS A 197 -16.55 -11.65 14.70
N LEU A 198 -15.44 -11.36 15.38
CA LEU A 198 -14.09 -11.62 14.87
C LEU A 198 -13.87 -13.11 14.57
N LEU A 199 -14.35 -14.00 15.45
CA LEU A 199 -14.31 -15.45 15.22
C LEU A 199 -15.16 -15.87 14.01
N ALA A 200 -16.37 -15.33 13.85
CA ALA A 200 -17.25 -15.63 12.73
C ALA A 200 -16.66 -15.17 11.39
N CYS A 201 -15.95 -14.04 11.39
CA CYS A 201 -15.23 -13.54 10.22
C CYS A 201 -13.93 -14.30 9.92
N GLY A 202 -13.51 -15.22 10.80
CA GLY A 202 -12.24 -15.94 10.67
C GLY A 202 -11.03 -15.00 10.76
N ASP A 203 -11.16 -13.95 11.57
CA ASP A 203 -10.12 -12.93 11.71
C ASP A 203 -8.92 -13.44 12.49
N SER A 204 -7.75 -12.81 12.29
CA SER A 204 -6.51 -13.29 12.89
C SER A 204 -5.42 -12.22 13.03
N PRO A 205 -4.46 -12.42 13.95
CA PRO A 205 -3.27 -11.55 14.04
C PRO A 205 -2.54 -11.38 12.70
N GLU A 206 -2.47 -12.41 11.87
CA GLU A 206 -1.83 -12.34 10.55
C GLU A 206 -2.60 -11.43 9.58
N HIS A 207 -3.93 -11.36 9.71
CA HIS A 207 -4.72 -10.36 8.98
C HIS A 207 -4.30 -8.95 9.39
N TYR A 208 -4.18 -8.69 10.68
CA TYR A 208 -3.92 -7.36 11.23
C TYR A 208 -2.47 -6.93 10.94
N ALA A 209 -1.52 -7.87 10.96
CA ALA A 209 -0.14 -7.62 10.55
C ALA A 209 -0.04 -7.18 9.07
N ARG A 210 -0.87 -7.74 8.18
CA ARG A 210 -0.97 -7.30 6.77
C ARG A 210 -1.60 -5.92 6.65
N LEU A 211 -2.60 -5.59 7.47
CA LEU A 211 -3.18 -4.23 7.51
C LEU A 211 -2.13 -3.20 7.98
N LEU A 212 -1.42 -3.51 9.06
CA LEU A 212 -0.35 -2.68 9.59
C LEU A 212 0.75 -2.46 8.53
N GLN A 213 1.19 -3.51 7.85
CA GLN A 213 2.17 -3.41 6.76
C GLN A 213 1.71 -2.44 5.66
N ARG A 214 0.43 -2.51 5.25
CA ARG A 214 -0.12 -1.62 4.21
C ARG A 214 -0.11 -0.16 4.63
N GLN A 215 -0.40 0.13 5.89
CA GLN A 215 -0.35 1.49 6.44
C GLN A 215 1.09 2.00 6.56
N LEU A 216 2.00 1.18 7.09
CA LEU A 216 3.42 1.54 7.23
C LEU A 216 4.12 1.78 5.88
N ALA A 217 3.67 1.10 4.82
CA ALA A 217 4.15 1.34 3.46
C ALA A 217 3.76 2.73 2.92
N ARG A 218 2.84 3.45 3.59
CA ARG A 218 2.31 4.75 3.18
C ARG A 218 2.30 5.74 4.36
N PRO A 219 3.47 6.08 4.93
CA PRO A 219 3.55 6.85 6.17
C PRO A 219 2.97 8.26 6.07
N LEU A 220 2.83 8.80 4.85
CA LEU A 220 2.25 10.13 4.59
C LEU A 220 0.75 10.07 4.25
N SER A 221 0.14 8.88 4.22
CA SER A 221 -1.30 8.75 3.95
C SER A 221 -2.12 9.00 5.21
N ARG A 222 -3.24 9.70 5.05
CA ARG A 222 -4.25 9.87 6.10
C ARG A 222 -5.37 8.87 5.90
N LEU A 223 -5.65 8.08 6.93
CA LEU A 223 -6.83 7.22 6.94
C LEU A 223 -8.08 8.08 7.19
N ILE A 224 -9.13 7.85 6.41
CA ILE A 224 -10.41 8.55 6.53
C ILE A 224 -11.43 7.50 6.97
N TRP A 225 -11.88 7.61 8.21
CA TRP A 225 -12.96 6.80 8.74
C TRP A 225 -14.33 7.45 8.48
N PRO A 226 -15.41 6.67 8.41
CA PRO A 226 -16.77 7.19 8.44
C PRO A 226 -16.99 8.11 9.65
N THR A 227 -17.77 9.18 9.44
CA THR A 227 -18.17 10.08 10.52
C THR A 227 -19.00 9.33 11.56
N GLY A 228 -18.67 9.49 12.84
CA GLY A 228 -19.37 8.84 13.95
C GLY A 228 -18.83 7.46 14.34
N ILE A 229 -17.73 6.98 13.75
CA ILE A 229 -17.12 5.69 14.14
C ILE A 229 -16.68 5.64 15.60
N ASP A 230 -16.24 6.77 16.15
CA ASP A 230 -15.82 6.92 17.55
C ASP A 230 -16.96 7.40 18.46
N ALA A 231 -18.20 7.47 17.94
CA ALA A 231 -19.33 7.80 18.78
C ALA A 231 -19.45 6.72 19.86
N PRO A 232 -19.56 7.10 21.15
CA PRO A 232 -19.71 6.12 22.22
C PRO A 232 -20.94 5.27 21.95
N ILE A 233 -20.73 3.99 21.68
CA ILE A 233 -21.80 3.00 21.67
C ILE A 233 -22.13 2.78 23.14
N GLU A 234 -23.34 3.16 23.56
CA GLU A 234 -23.83 2.87 24.92
C GLU A 234 -23.79 1.35 25.14
N PRO A 235 -22.81 0.83 25.91
CA PRO A 235 -22.59 -0.60 26.04
C PRO A 235 -23.67 -1.15 26.96
N GLY A 236 -24.78 -1.60 26.38
CA GLY A 236 -25.82 -2.29 27.15
C GLY A 236 -27.23 -2.18 26.58
N ALA A 237 -27.64 -1.04 26.03
CA ALA A 237 -29.03 -0.87 25.58
C ALA A 237 -29.35 -1.77 24.38
N ALA A 238 -28.50 -1.77 23.35
CA ALA A 238 -28.64 -2.63 22.18
C ALA A 238 -28.45 -4.12 22.54
N ALA A 239 -27.47 -4.44 23.39
CA ALA A 239 -27.21 -5.82 23.84
C ALA A 239 -28.37 -6.38 24.68
N ALA A 240 -28.97 -5.58 25.56
CA ALA A 240 -30.13 -5.96 26.36
C ALA A 240 -31.38 -6.17 25.49
N ALA A 241 -31.59 -5.32 24.47
CA ALA A 241 -32.68 -5.50 23.52
C ALA A 241 -32.54 -6.82 22.74
N VAL A 242 -31.34 -7.13 22.23
CA VAL A 242 -31.04 -8.40 21.55
C VAL A 242 -31.24 -9.59 22.49
N ALA A 243 -30.71 -9.52 23.72
CA ALA A 243 -30.86 -10.59 24.71
C ALA A 243 -32.33 -10.86 25.08
N SER A 244 -33.12 -9.79 25.27
CA SER A 244 -34.56 -9.89 25.57
C SER A 244 -35.35 -10.49 24.40
N ALA A 245 -35.08 -10.03 23.16
CA ALA A 245 -35.71 -10.58 21.96
C ALA A 245 -35.35 -12.06 21.75
N PHE A 246 -34.08 -12.43 21.97
CA PHE A 246 -33.60 -13.81 21.87
C PHE A 246 -34.24 -14.72 22.91
N SER A 247 -34.33 -14.28 24.16
CA SER A 247 -34.98 -15.02 25.25
C SER A 247 -36.46 -15.27 24.95
N THR A 248 -37.16 -14.25 24.45
CA THR A 248 -38.57 -14.36 24.04
C THR A 248 -38.77 -15.36 22.91
N ALA A 249 -37.95 -15.28 21.85
CA ALA A 249 -37.98 -16.21 20.72
C ALA A 249 -37.66 -17.65 21.16
N CYS A 250 -36.67 -17.84 22.04
CA CYS A 250 -36.34 -19.14 22.63
C CYS A 250 -37.52 -19.74 23.41
N GLY A 251 -38.19 -18.94 24.24
CA GLY A 251 -39.34 -19.39 25.04
C GLY A 251 -40.49 -19.87 24.16
N LEU A 252 -40.86 -19.08 23.14
CA LEU A 252 -41.94 -19.42 22.22
C LEU A 252 -41.60 -20.65 21.35
N TRP A 253 -40.34 -20.76 20.89
CA TRP A 253 -39.91 -21.90 20.09
C TRP A 253 -39.87 -23.19 20.90
N ARG A 254 -39.34 -23.16 22.12
CA ARG A 254 -39.29 -24.34 23.00
C ARG A 254 -40.68 -24.80 23.44
N ALA A 255 -41.62 -23.87 23.58
CA ALA A 255 -43.00 -24.20 23.91
C ALA A 255 -43.71 -24.94 22.77
N ASP A 256 -43.53 -24.52 21.51
CA ASP A 256 -44.40 -25.01 20.43
C ASP A 256 -43.79 -24.98 19.00
N ALA A 257 -42.52 -25.39 18.84
CA ALA A 257 -41.80 -25.38 17.56
C ALA A 257 -42.54 -26.09 16.39
N ALA A 258 -43.21 -27.21 16.68
CA ALA A 258 -43.98 -27.95 15.68
C ALA A 258 -45.17 -27.13 15.18
N THR A 259 -45.96 -26.58 16.11
CA THR A 259 -47.13 -25.74 15.83
C THR A 259 -46.77 -24.48 15.05
N ILE A 260 -45.64 -23.84 15.35
CA ILE A 260 -45.13 -22.67 14.61
C ILE A 260 -44.90 -23.03 13.13
N THR A 261 -44.22 -24.15 12.89
CA THR A 261 -43.85 -24.60 11.54
C THR A 261 -45.08 -25.03 10.76
N ASP A 262 -45.98 -25.78 11.40
CA ASP A 262 -47.23 -26.25 10.79
C ASP A 262 -48.16 -25.10 10.44
N THR A 263 -48.22 -24.07 11.29
CA THR A 263 -49.00 -22.83 11.02
C THR A 263 -48.50 -22.15 9.74
N LEU A 264 -47.18 -22.04 9.56
CA LEU A 264 -46.60 -21.44 8.36
C LEU A 264 -46.80 -22.33 7.12
N LEU A 265 -46.66 -23.66 7.26
CA LEU A 265 -46.86 -24.62 6.17
C LEU A 265 -48.32 -24.68 5.69
N ALA A 266 -49.28 -24.66 6.62
CA ALA A 266 -50.71 -24.58 6.31
C ALA A 266 -51.06 -23.27 5.59
N GLY A 267 -50.36 -22.19 5.97
CA GLY A 267 -50.48 -20.85 5.40
C GLY A 267 -49.88 -20.63 4.01
N LEU A 268 -49.12 -21.58 3.45
CA LEU A 268 -48.38 -21.37 2.19
C LEU A 268 -49.24 -20.91 1.01
N ARG A 269 -50.51 -21.36 0.94
CA ARG A 269 -51.44 -20.96 -0.13
C ARG A 269 -51.78 -19.47 -0.10
N GLN A 270 -51.68 -18.84 1.07
CA GLN A 270 -51.97 -17.43 1.31
C GLN A 270 -50.75 -16.52 1.02
N LEU A 271 -49.57 -17.11 0.82
CA LEU A 271 -48.31 -16.41 0.59
C LEU A 271 -47.83 -16.55 -0.87
N ASN A 272 -46.85 -15.73 -1.25
CA ASN A 272 -46.22 -15.79 -2.56
C ASN A 272 -45.42 -17.09 -2.73
N GLY A 273 -45.90 -17.98 -3.62
CA GLY A 273 -45.31 -19.30 -3.86
C GLY A 273 -43.95 -19.31 -4.57
N THR A 274 -43.45 -18.18 -5.09
CA THR A 274 -42.06 -18.12 -5.58
C THR A 274 -41.07 -18.02 -4.42
N THR A 275 -41.46 -17.33 -3.34
CA THR A 275 -40.63 -17.07 -2.16
C THR A 275 -40.89 -18.11 -1.05
N TYR A 276 -42.16 -18.37 -0.75
CA TYR A 276 -42.60 -19.32 0.27
C TYR A 276 -42.87 -20.69 -0.35
N ARG A 277 -41.80 -21.48 -0.49
CA ARG A 277 -41.86 -22.90 -0.86
C ARG A 277 -41.65 -23.77 0.37
N LYS A 278 -42.23 -24.98 0.37
CA LYS A 278 -42.10 -25.95 1.48
C LYS A 278 -40.64 -26.15 1.89
N ASP A 279 -39.75 -26.39 0.92
CA ASP A 279 -38.32 -26.62 1.20
C ASP A 279 -37.63 -25.39 1.80
N GLY A 280 -38.04 -24.18 1.37
CA GLY A 280 -37.54 -22.93 1.92
C GLY A 280 -37.94 -22.72 3.38
N VAL A 281 -39.20 -23.04 3.72
CA VAL A 281 -39.71 -22.98 5.10
C VAL A 281 -39.01 -24.01 5.98
N LEU A 282 -38.80 -25.24 5.51
CA LEU A 282 -38.07 -26.27 6.26
C LEU A 282 -36.59 -25.90 6.47
N THR A 283 -35.95 -25.27 5.47
CA THR A 283 -34.59 -24.74 5.63
C THR A 283 -34.54 -23.67 6.72
N ALA A 284 -35.49 -22.74 6.72
CA ALA A 284 -35.58 -21.68 7.73
C ALA A 284 -35.89 -22.25 9.12
N GLN A 285 -36.73 -23.28 9.21
CA GLN A 285 -37.04 -23.99 10.46
C GLN A 285 -35.79 -24.66 11.05
N ALA A 286 -35.00 -25.35 10.24
CA ALA A 286 -33.72 -25.92 10.69
C ALA A 286 -32.74 -24.82 11.14
N GLY A 287 -32.71 -23.68 10.44
CA GLY A 287 -31.93 -22.52 10.84
C GLY A 287 -32.35 -21.95 12.20
N TRP A 288 -33.66 -21.78 12.43
CA TRP A 288 -34.21 -21.30 13.71
C TRP A 288 -33.93 -22.28 14.85
N ALA A 289 -34.06 -23.59 14.59
CA ALA A 289 -33.70 -24.61 15.57
C ALA A 289 -32.22 -24.54 15.97
N ALA A 290 -31.31 -24.32 15.00
CA ALA A 290 -29.88 -24.19 15.28
C ALA A 290 -29.55 -22.92 16.09
N VAL A 291 -30.14 -21.78 15.73
CA VAL A 291 -29.92 -20.50 16.43
C VAL A 291 -30.47 -20.54 17.86
N LEU A 292 -31.68 -21.07 18.06
CA LEU A 292 -32.37 -21.08 19.37
C LEU A 292 -31.96 -22.26 20.27
N ALA A 293 -31.18 -23.21 19.74
CA ALA A 293 -30.50 -24.22 20.56
C ALA A 293 -29.32 -23.63 21.35
N GLY A 294 -28.75 -22.50 20.88
CA GLY A 294 -27.69 -21.79 21.58
C GLY A 294 -28.11 -21.20 22.93
N THR A 295 -27.15 -20.96 23.81
CA THR A 295 -27.34 -20.31 25.12
C THR A 295 -27.16 -18.79 25.06
N GLN A 296 -26.71 -18.25 23.94
CA GLN A 296 -26.42 -16.84 23.70
C GLN A 296 -27.01 -16.40 22.36
N PRO A 297 -27.42 -15.11 22.21
CA PRO A 297 -27.85 -14.59 20.92
C PRO A 297 -26.71 -14.67 19.88
N PRO A 298 -27.04 -14.77 18.58
CA PRO A 298 -26.04 -14.75 17.53
C PRO A 298 -25.31 -13.39 17.51
N ALA A 299 -24.00 -13.42 17.30
CA ALA A 299 -23.12 -12.26 17.47
C ALA A 299 -23.26 -11.18 16.38
N SER A 300 -23.74 -11.54 15.19
CA SER A 300 -24.00 -10.58 14.11
C SER A 300 -24.84 -11.22 12.99
N THR A 301 -25.46 -10.38 12.15
CA THR A 301 -26.28 -10.81 11.01
C THR A 301 -25.56 -11.66 9.94
N PRO A 302 -24.24 -11.54 9.67
CA PRO A 302 -23.55 -12.43 8.72
C PRO A 302 -23.49 -13.89 9.17
N ALA A 303 -23.62 -14.16 10.48
CA ALA A 303 -23.60 -15.50 11.05
C ALA A 303 -24.98 -16.20 11.01
N LEU A 304 -26.02 -15.51 10.54
CA LEU A 304 -27.38 -16.05 10.52
C LEU A 304 -27.58 -17.04 9.36
N PRO A 305 -28.16 -18.24 9.64
CA PRO A 305 -28.58 -19.17 8.61
C PRO A 305 -29.42 -18.52 7.51
N PRO A 306 -29.33 -19.00 6.26
CA PRO A 306 -30.11 -18.45 5.17
C PRO A 306 -31.61 -18.61 5.42
N LYS A 307 -32.42 -17.66 4.94
CA LYS A 307 -33.90 -17.69 4.95
C LYS A 307 -34.58 -17.54 6.31
N LEU A 308 -33.88 -17.24 7.40
CA LEU A 308 -34.52 -16.98 8.71
C LEU A 308 -35.63 -15.92 8.66
N ALA A 309 -35.45 -14.90 7.80
CA ALA A 309 -36.43 -13.85 7.55
C ALA A 309 -37.80 -14.37 7.11
N LEU A 310 -37.92 -15.61 6.60
CA LEU A 310 -39.21 -16.18 6.21
C LEU A 310 -40.21 -16.30 7.39
N PHE A 311 -39.72 -16.42 8.62
CA PHE A 311 -40.56 -16.48 9.83
C PHE A 311 -40.81 -15.09 10.44
N GLY A 312 -40.20 -14.01 9.92
CA GLY A 312 -40.45 -12.66 10.40
C GLY A 312 -41.82 -12.14 9.95
N SER A 313 -42.57 -11.50 10.85
CA SER A 313 -43.90 -10.98 10.55
C SER A 313 -43.90 -9.93 9.42
N SER A 314 -42.84 -9.12 9.29
CA SER A 314 -42.69 -8.16 8.18
C SER A 314 -42.61 -8.86 6.82
N ALA A 315 -41.85 -9.97 6.72
CA ALA A 315 -41.73 -10.73 5.48
C ALA A 315 -43.02 -11.46 5.12
N LEU A 316 -43.71 -12.01 6.12
CA LEU A 316 -45.01 -12.66 5.95
C LEU A 316 -46.07 -11.68 5.44
N ALA A 317 -46.16 -10.49 6.03
CA ALA A 317 -47.08 -9.45 5.60
C ALA A 317 -46.75 -8.95 4.18
N ALA A 318 -45.48 -8.68 3.88
CA ALA A 318 -45.04 -8.20 2.57
C ALA A 318 -45.19 -9.21 1.42
N ARG A 319 -45.39 -10.50 1.74
CA ARG A 319 -45.54 -11.59 0.78
C ARG A 319 -46.89 -12.29 0.86
N ALA A 320 -47.83 -11.76 1.63
CA ALA A 320 -49.23 -12.19 1.62
C ALA A 320 -49.91 -11.84 0.29
N LYS A 321 -50.77 -12.73 -0.20
CA LYS A 321 -51.59 -12.47 -1.39
C LYS A 321 -52.68 -11.44 -1.07
N LYS A 322 -53.08 -10.68 -2.10
CA LYS A 322 -54.12 -9.66 -1.97
C LYS A 322 -55.41 -10.25 -1.37
N GLY A 323 -55.85 -9.71 -0.24
CA GLY A 323 -57.08 -10.15 0.45
C GLY A 323 -56.92 -11.35 1.37
N CYS A 324 -55.69 -11.88 1.56
CA CYS A 324 -55.41 -12.93 2.54
C CYS A 324 -54.68 -12.36 3.75
N ALA A 325 -55.08 -12.77 4.97
CA ALA A 325 -54.29 -12.50 6.17
C ALA A 325 -53.05 -13.41 6.16
N PRO A 326 -51.87 -12.93 6.61
CA PRO A 326 -50.70 -13.77 6.78
C PRO A 326 -50.92 -14.78 7.92
N PRO A 327 -50.18 -15.90 7.93
CA PRO A 327 -50.19 -16.85 9.05
C PRO A 327 -49.79 -16.14 10.35
N ALA A 328 -50.55 -16.37 11.43
CA ALA A 328 -50.39 -15.67 12.69
C ALA A 328 -49.93 -16.63 13.79
N HIS A 329 -48.81 -16.29 14.43
CA HIS A 329 -48.29 -16.94 15.63
C HIS A 329 -47.39 -15.94 16.35
N ALA A 330 -47.42 -15.91 17.69
CA ALA A 330 -46.62 -14.97 18.50
C ALA A 330 -45.11 -15.04 18.20
N PHE A 331 -44.65 -16.22 17.77
CA PHE A 331 -43.27 -16.43 17.34
C PHE A 331 -42.86 -15.56 16.16
N PHE A 332 -43.76 -15.27 15.20
CA PHE A 332 -43.36 -14.52 14.00
C PHE A 332 -43.00 -13.06 14.31
N ASP A 333 -43.68 -12.46 15.30
CA ASP A 333 -43.33 -11.12 15.80
C ASP A 333 -42.07 -11.15 16.65
N ALA A 334 -41.88 -12.19 17.48
CA ALA A 334 -40.64 -12.37 18.25
C ALA A 334 -39.42 -12.61 17.35
N ALA A 335 -39.59 -13.38 16.26
CA ALA A 335 -38.58 -13.60 15.23
C ALA A 335 -38.22 -12.29 14.52
N GLN A 336 -39.21 -11.47 14.19
CA GLN A 336 -38.99 -10.15 13.58
C GLN A 336 -38.23 -9.22 14.54
N ALA A 337 -38.65 -9.13 15.80
CA ALA A 337 -37.99 -8.31 16.81
C ALA A 337 -36.51 -8.70 17.03
N LEU A 338 -36.19 -10.00 16.99
CA LEU A 338 -34.81 -10.46 17.07
C LEU A 338 -34.01 -10.08 15.82
N LEU A 339 -34.58 -10.24 14.62
CA LEU A 339 -33.92 -9.85 13.37
C LEU A 339 -33.63 -8.35 13.32
N ASP A 340 -34.58 -7.52 13.75
CA ASP A 340 -34.43 -6.06 13.78
C ASP A 340 -33.40 -5.62 14.82
N ALA A 341 -33.40 -6.26 16.01
CA ALA A 341 -32.41 -5.98 17.04
C ALA A 341 -30.99 -6.35 16.59
N LEU A 342 -30.81 -7.44 15.85
CA LEU A 342 -29.52 -7.85 15.28
C LEU A 342 -29.07 -6.94 14.13
N ALA A 343 -30.01 -6.44 13.31
CA ALA A 343 -29.70 -5.50 12.24
C ALA A 343 -29.30 -4.11 12.77
N GLY A 344 -29.87 -3.69 13.90
CA GLY A 344 -29.53 -2.42 14.57
C GLY A 344 -28.17 -2.40 15.27
N GLN A 345 -27.43 -3.52 15.32
CA GLN A 345 -26.06 -3.60 15.86
C GLN A 345 -24.96 -3.39 14.81
N GLN A 346 -25.30 -3.23 13.52
CA GLN A 346 -24.34 -3.02 12.42
C GLN A 346 -23.99 -1.55 12.21
#